data_AF-A0A7S4UM27-F1
#
_entry.id   AF-A0A7S4UM27-F1
#
_cell.length_a   1.000
_cell.length_b   1.000
_cell.length_c   1.000
_cell.angle_alpha   90.00
_cell.angle_beta   90.00
_cell.angle_gamma   90.00
#
_symmetry.space_group_name_H-M   'P 1'
#
loop_
_entity.id
_entity.type
_entity.pdbx_description
1 polymer ?
#
loop_
_entity_poly.entity_id
_entity_poly.type
_entity_poly.pdbx_seq_one_letter_code
_entity_poly.pdbx_strand_id
1 'polypeptide(L)'
;MAPLWEIVGGADKGGILVREGRTTDTKTLPERLSTGALVEEIELVAERLSYKLVTGQGPSRGWISIKIAGKVLAQPFEEDKDGGGGGADEGEDGEEITVEQRCAKELEKPGTSWQPIDMEWFQAHHEKKAKGLVYGMEFPWTAQLLQEMGPAWLTKAFQATQVLPKGNKVTKITNVKEHIGGGNCAKLVFDVEYAKGSDKLHTKLFAKIPFPPTGKTMSDRMASSVMQQGSDIGEINASRLLEASLPCPIPKYYFGDVSNETTNWIQITERIPFSETVGDRTFDPAYDKMKDWELKGPAEEYYYLLIKVGARMAGMYKAGTLAPLDQLHKFFVSTEWNGPETWGMGPHNTGLNDNEFKTKIKMGVDFISETGKAIFPDYCSTPAFISSYKKILATVNVYTAEINYWCNRNADYIAWSHGNLNVDNVFFWRDGAKALNVGVLDWGGARIDSMGWKLWWWLYCCEYDFLNAHIDGMLEAFIQEYQASGGPLLEKEELKWQFTLSALSQGVGLLGAVPQIYRMCAKKQWATIKDRKDERIQKNVDGKNTLRVYIGTFINICNMIHDWGLEAKLDKWVEEFTATSGIPRKTIDF
;
A
#
# COMPACT_ATOMS: atom_id res chain seq x y z
N MET A 1 -46.08 -17.39 11.08
CA MET A 1 -45.96 -16.06 10.43
C MET A 1 -46.53 -16.20 9.02
N ALA A 2 -47.20 -15.19 8.50
CA ALA A 2 -47.63 -15.21 7.10
C ALA A 2 -46.39 -15.17 6.18
N PRO A 3 -46.39 -15.86 5.03
CA PRO A 3 -45.27 -15.84 4.09
C PRO A 3 -44.91 -14.42 3.64
N LEU A 4 -43.62 -14.12 3.55
CA LEU A 4 -43.14 -12.87 2.96
C LEU A 4 -42.79 -13.07 1.49
N TRP A 5 -42.91 -12.01 0.71
CA TRP A 5 -42.60 -11.97 -0.71
C TRP A 5 -41.76 -10.73 -1.04
N GLU A 6 -40.75 -10.90 -1.88
CA GLU A 6 -39.94 -9.81 -2.42
C GLU A 6 -40.35 -9.49 -3.85
N ILE A 7 -40.46 -8.20 -4.17
CA ILE A 7 -40.73 -7.74 -5.53
C ILE A 7 -39.44 -7.64 -6.32
N VAL A 8 -39.23 -8.56 -7.25
CA VAL A 8 -38.01 -8.65 -8.08
C VAL A 8 -38.20 -8.13 -9.51
N GLY A 9 -39.44 -7.87 -9.92
CA GLY A 9 -39.76 -7.38 -11.26
C GLY A 9 -40.04 -5.88 -11.36
N GLY A 10 -40.07 -5.37 -12.59
CA GLY A 10 -40.57 -4.01 -12.90
C GLY A 10 -39.60 -2.86 -12.65
N ALA A 11 -38.31 -3.12 -12.43
CA ALA A 11 -37.30 -2.09 -12.14
C ALA A 11 -37.23 -1.00 -13.22
N ASP A 12 -37.33 -1.40 -14.49
CA ASP A 12 -37.36 -0.51 -15.66
C ASP A 12 -38.58 0.43 -15.70
N LYS A 13 -39.62 0.13 -14.91
CA LYS A 13 -40.90 0.86 -14.86
C LYS A 13 -41.21 1.40 -13.47
N GLY A 14 -40.23 1.43 -12.57
CA GLY A 14 -40.38 1.91 -11.20
C GLY A 14 -41.24 1.01 -10.30
N GLY A 15 -41.41 -0.27 -10.65
CA GLY A 15 -42.18 -1.25 -9.88
C GLY A 15 -43.30 -1.94 -10.68
N ILE A 16 -44.00 -2.85 -10.01
CA ILE A 16 -45.07 -3.66 -10.60
C ILE A 16 -46.45 -3.04 -10.38
N LEU A 17 -47.39 -3.38 -11.26
CA LEU A 17 -48.77 -2.88 -11.19
C LEU A 17 -49.53 -3.54 -10.04
N VAL A 18 -50.22 -2.72 -9.25
CA VAL A 18 -51.13 -3.17 -8.19
C VAL A 18 -52.57 -2.96 -8.64
N ARG A 19 -53.46 -3.90 -8.30
CA ARG A 19 -54.89 -3.85 -8.62
C ARG A 19 -55.75 -3.90 -7.36
N GLU A 20 -56.93 -3.29 -7.43
CA GLU A 20 -57.92 -3.29 -6.34
C GLU A 20 -58.51 -4.69 -6.08
N GLY A 21 -58.50 -5.58 -7.08
CA GLY A 21 -59.05 -6.94 -6.96
C GLY A 21 -58.21 -8.02 -7.63
N ARG A 22 -58.64 -9.27 -7.39
CA ARG A 22 -57.90 -10.48 -7.76
C ARG A 22 -57.77 -10.70 -9.27
N THR A 23 -58.74 -10.29 -10.08
CA THR A 23 -58.69 -10.52 -11.53
C THR A 23 -57.79 -9.49 -12.22
N THR A 24 -57.36 -9.76 -13.45
CA THR A 24 -56.58 -8.80 -14.25
C THR A 24 -57.42 -7.65 -14.79
N ASP A 25 -58.75 -7.76 -14.67
CA ASP A 25 -59.70 -6.79 -15.23
C ASP A 25 -60.13 -5.74 -14.20
N THR A 26 -59.79 -5.92 -12.92
CA THR A 26 -60.06 -4.92 -11.88
C THR A 26 -59.15 -3.71 -12.03
N LYS A 27 -59.63 -2.54 -11.64
CA LYS A 27 -58.92 -1.25 -11.71
C LYS A 27 -57.50 -1.34 -11.12
N THR A 28 -56.54 -0.76 -11.85
CA THR A 28 -55.17 -0.56 -11.37
C THR A 28 -55.12 0.62 -10.41
N LEU A 29 -54.36 0.47 -9.32
CA LEU A 29 -54.04 1.57 -8.44
C LEU A 29 -53.08 2.55 -9.13
N PRO A 30 -53.10 3.84 -8.77
CA PRO A 30 -52.25 4.87 -9.39
C PRO A 30 -50.76 4.65 -9.09
N GLU A 31 -50.44 4.09 -7.94
CA GLU A 31 -49.07 3.81 -7.50
C GLU A 31 -48.66 2.37 -7.82
N ARG A 32 -47.38 2.21 -8.18
CA ARG A 32 -46.74 0.90 -8.38
C ARG A 32 -46.09 0.44 -7.09
N LEU A 33 -45.99 -0.87 -6.94
CA LEU A 33 -45.22 -1.48 -5.87
C LEU A 33 -43.76 -1.60 -6.33
N SER A 34 -42.88 -0.85 -5.68
CA SER A 34 -41.45 -0.74 -6.05
C SER A 34 -40.72 -2.09 -6.03
N THR A 35 -39.72 -2.25 -6.91
CA THR A 35 -38.78 -3.37 -6.87
C THR A 35 -37.93 -3.29 -5.60
N GLY A 36 -37.74 -4.42 -4.92
CA GLY A 36 -37.11 -4.52 -3.60
C GLY A 36 -38.07 -4.32 -2.42
N ALA A 37 -39.37 -4.08 -2.67
CA ALA A 37 -40.36 -4.03 -1.60
C ALA A 37 -40.61 -5.44 -1.02
N LEU A 38 -40.80 -5.51 0.30
CA LEU A 38 -41.23 -6.72 0.99
C LEU A 38 -42.70 -6.62 1.35
N VAL A 39 -43.45 -7.69 1.09
CA VAL A 39 -44.89 -7.76 1.34
C VAL A 39 -45.27 -9.04 2.06
N GLU A 40 -46.25 -8.94 2.94
CA GLU A 40 -46.86 -10.05 3.67
C GLU A 40 -48.00 -10.63 2.82
N GLU A 41 -47.99 -11.95 2.62
CA GLU A 41 -49.07 -12.67 1.93
C GLU A 41 -50.34 -12.64 2.77
N ILE A 42 -51.40 -12.05 2.22
CA ILE A 42 -52.75 -12.16 2.76
C ILE A 42 -53.46 -13.36 2.13
N GLU A 43 -53.34 -13.51 0.81
CA GLU A 43 -53.99 -14.58 0.05
C GLU A 43 -53.26 -14.80 -1.29
N LEU A 44 -52.82 -16.04 -1.56
CA LEU A 44 -52.31 -16.43 -2.86
C LEU A 44 -53.33 -17.36 -3.57
N VAL A 45 -53.77 -16.96 -4.76
CA VAL A 45 -54.59 -17.84 -5.59
C VAL A 45 -54.08 -17.90 -7.03
N ALA A 46 -53.62 -19.09 -7.41
CA ALA A 46 -52.84 -19.32 -8.62
C ALA A 46 -51.64 -18.34 -8.67
N GLU A 47 -51.53 -17.49 -9.70
CA GLU A 47 -50.44 -16.53 -9.84
C GLU A 47 -50.80 -15.11 -9.35
N ARG A 48 -51.85 -14.98 -8.52
CA ARG A 48 -52.32 -13.69 -7.99
C ARG A 48 -52.16 -13.63 -6.48
N LEU A 49 -51.39 -12.65 -6.02
CA LEU A 49 -51.06 -12.44 -4.62
C LEU A 49 -51.77 -11.18 -4.10
N SER A 50 -52.62 -11.35 -3.08
CA SER A 50 -53.10 -10.27 -2.22
C SER A 50 -52.10 -10.05 -1.11
N TYR A 51 -51.70 -8.79 -0.90
CA TYR A 51 -50.59 -8.47 -0.02
C TYR A 51 -50.89 -7.30 0.93
N LYS A 52 -50.09 -7.23 2.00
CA LYS A 52 -49.91 -6.05 2.84
C LYS A 52 -48.45 -5.62 2.79
N LEU A 53 -48.18 -4.34 2.54
CA LEU A 53 -46.82 -3.81 2.47
C LEU A 53 -46.13 -3.88 3.83
N VAL A 54 -44.90 -4.40 3.86
CA VAL A 54 -44.04 -4.47 5.04
C VAL A 54 -42.94 -3.41 4.95
N THR A 55 -42.18 -3.40 3.85
CA THR A 55 -41.15 -2.39 3.55
C THR A 55 -41.13 -2.03 2.07
N GLY A 56 -40.60 -0.86 1.73
CA GLY A 56 -40.56 -0.34 0.35
C GLY A 56 -41.60 0.74 0.07
N GLN A 57 -41.76 1.10 -1.20
CA GLN A 57 -42.69 2.14 -1.67
C GLN A 57 -43.83 1.52 -2.50
N GLY A 58 -45.04 2.04 -2.33
CA GLY A 58 -46.24 1.65 -3.08
C GLY A 58 -47.49 1.54 -2.19
N PRO A 59 -48.63 1.08 -2.75
CA PRO A 59 -49.86 0.90 -1.99
C PRO A 59 -49.68 -0.05 -0.80
N SER A 60 -50.25 0.31 0.35
CA SER A 60 -50.14 -0.47 1.59
C SER A 60 -50.83 -1.83 1.51
N ARG A 61 -51.76 -2.02 0.56
CA ARG A 61 -52.42 -3.28 0.21
C ARG A 61 -52.81 -3.32 -1.26
N GLY A 62 -52.95 -4.52 -1.81
CA GLY A 62 -53.55 -4.71 -3.12
C GLY A 62 -53.28 -6.10 -3.69
N TRP A 63 -53.58 -6.28 -4.97
CA TRP A 63 -53.35 -7.51 -5.71
C TRP A 63 -52.28 -7.33 -6.79
N ILE A 64 -51.29 -8.23 -6.82
CA ILE A 64 -50.26 -8.27 -7.85
C ILE A 64 -50.25 -9.63 -8.58
N SER A 65 -49.56 -9.69 -9.71
CA SER A 65 -49.19 -10.95 -10.36
C SER A 65 -47.78 -11.32 -9.92
N ILE A 66 -47.56 -12.59 -9.53
CA ILE A 66 -46.22 -13.07 -9.17
C ILE A 66 -45.37 -13.42 -10.40
N LYS A 67 -46.01 -13.64 -11.55
CA LYS A 67 -45.36 -13.96 -12.84
C LYS A 67 -46.17 -13.41 -14.01
N ILE A 68 -45.50 -12.94 -15.07
CA ILE A 68 -46.13 -12.57 -16.35
C ILE A 68 -45.22 -13.01 -17.51
N ALA A 69 -45.78 -13.77 -18.47
CA ALA A 69 -45.09 -14.20 -19.69
C ALA A 69 -43.70 -14.83 -19.42
N GLY A 70 -43.61 -15.70 -18.40
CA GLY A 70 -42.35 -16.34 -18.01
C GLY A 70 -41.48 -15.55 -17.05
N LYS A 71 -41.66 -14.22 -16.94
CA LYS A 71 -40.86 -13.36 -16.05
C LYS A 71 -41.44 -13.35 -14.63
N VAL A 72 -40.59 -13.61 -13.64
CA VAL A 72 -40.92 -13.54 -12.21
C VAL A 72 -41.00 -12.07 -11.80
N LEU A 73 -42.06 -11.71 -11.07
CA LEU A 73 -42.33 -10.35 -10.60
C LEU A 73 -42.27 -10.24 -9.08
N ALA A 74 -42.67 -11.30 -8.39
CA ALA A 74 -42.51 -11.46 -6.96
C ALA A 74 -42.10 -12.91 -6.67
N GLN A 75 -41.22 -13.11 -5.71
CA GLN A 75 -40.78 -14.43 -5.27
C GLN A 75 -40.95 -14.56 -3.75
N PRO A 76 -41.14 -15.77 -3.22
CA PRO A 76 -41.11 -15.99 -1.77
C PRO A 76 -39.82 -15.42 -1.21
N PHE A 77 -39.95 -14.58 -0.19
CA PHE A 77 -38.82 -14.07 0.54
C PHE A 77 -38.50 -15.11 1.61
N GLU A 78 -37.53 -15.96 1.29
CA GLU A 78 -36.86 -16.74 2.31
C GLU A 78 -35.86 -15.81 2.97
N GLU A 79 -36.09 -15.53 4.26
CA GLU A 79 -35.07 -14.91 5.09
C GLU A 79 -33.85 -15.84 5.01
N ASP A 80 -32.78 -15.40 4.35
CA ASP A 80 -31.56 -16.20 4.18
C ASP A 80 -31.08 -16.68 5.54
N LYS A 81 -31.44 -17.92 5.89
CA LYS A 81 -30.90 -18.62 7.06
C LYS A 81 -29.46 -19.07 6.86
N ASP A 82 -28.90 -18.82 5.67
CA ASP A 82 -27.47 -18.97 5.36
C ASP A 82 -26.84 -17.66 4.86
N GLY A 83 -27.32 -16.53 5.39
CA GLY A 83 -26.66 -15.23 5.34
C GLY A 83 -25.93 -14.91 6.65
N GLY A 84 -25.04 -15.80 7.11
CA GLY A 84 -23.96 -15.54 8.08
C GLY A 84 -24.18 -14.42 9.11
N GLY A 85 -25.25 -14.52 9.90
CA GLY A 85 -25.62 -13.54 10.91
C GLY A 85 -26.08 -14.25 12.17
N GLY A 86 -25.18 -14.29 13.14
CA GLY A 86 -25.36 -14.68 14.54
C GLY A 86 -26.77 -15.01 15.02
N GLY A 87 -26.86 -16.15 15.71
CA GLY A 87 -27.89 -16.35 16.70
C GLY A 87 -28.09 -15.08 17.52
N ALA A 88 -29.34 -14.65 17.58
CA ALA A 88 -29.81 -13.94 18.75
C ALA A 88 -29.79 -14.96 19.90
N ASP A 89 -28.59 -15.16 20.45
CA ASP A 89 -28.48 -15.54 21.84
C ASP A 89 -28.86 -14.28 22.61
N GLU A 90 -30.07 -14.27 23.15
CA GLU A 90 -30.37 -13.46 24.32
C GLU A 90 -29.55 -14.05 25.48
N GLY A 91 -28.26 -13.70 25.51
CA GLY A 91 -27.33 -14.10 26.56
C GLY A 91 -25.99 -14.60 26.02
N GLU A 92 -25.07 -13.67 25.74
CA GLU A 92 -23.67 -13.74 26.19
C GLU A 92 -22.94 -12.48 25.68
N ASP A 93 -22.28 -11.75 26.60
CA ASP A 93 -21.35 -10.67 26.26
C ASP A 93 -20.28 -11.24 25.33
N GLY A 94 -20.47 -11.13 24.00
CA GLY A 94 -19.61 -11.81 23.02
C GLY A 94 -18.14 -11.59 23.32
N GLU A 95 -17.43 -12.68 23.63
CA GLU A 95 -16.05 -12.63 24.08
C GLU A 95 -15.15 -11.93 23.06
N GLU A 96 -14.17 -11.19 23.58
CA GLU A 96 -13.15 -10.54 22.78
C GLU A 96 -12.24 -11.60 22.13
N ILE A 97 -12.26 -11.70 20.79
CA ILE A 97 -11.42 -12.66 20.07
C ILE A 97 -9.95 -12.25 20.06
N THR A 98 -9.07 -13.25 19.93
CA THR A 98 -7.63 -13.04 19.76
C THR A 98 -7.28 -12.47 18.38
N VAL A 99 -6.09 -11.88 18.25
CA VAL A 99 -5.60 -11.32 16.99
C VAL A 99 -5.42 -12.41 15.93
N GLU A 100 -5.01 -13.60 16.35
CA GLU A 100 -4.86 -14.81 15.54
C GLU A 100 -6.21 -15.26 14.96
N GLN A 101 -7.25 -15.35 15.81
CA GLN A 101 -8.60 -15.72 15.37
C GLN A 101 -9.17 -14.70 14.38
N ARG A 102 -8.92 -13.40 14.60
CA ARG A 102 -9.33 -12.35 13.68
C ARG A 102 -8.62 -12.48 12.34
N CYS A 103 -7.28 -12.58 12.33
CA CYS A 103 -6.50 -12.74 11.10
C CYS A 103 -6.92 -13.99 10.31
N ALA A 104 -7.16 -15.12 10.99
CA ALA A 104 -7.64 -16.35 10.34
C ALA A 104 -8.98 -16.14 9.62
N LYS A 105 -9.96 -15.50 10.27
CA LYS A 105 -11.25 -15.17 9.64
C LYS A 105 -11.11 -14.18 8.49
N GLU A 106 -10.20 -13.20 8.60
CA GLU A 106 -9.94 -12.24 7.54
C GLU A 106 -9.26 -12.88 6.32
N LEU A 107 -8.43 -13.92 6.51
CA LEU A 107 -7.83 -14.72 5.45
C LEU A 107 -8.83 -15.63 4.73
N GLU A 108 -9.90 -16.06 5.41
CA GLU A 108 -10.97 -16.87 4.82
C GLU A 108 -11.90 -16.08 3.88
N LYS A 109 -11.89 -14.74 3.98
CA LYS A 109 -12.69 -13.89 3.08
C LYS A 109 -12.23 -14.04 1.63
N PRO A 110 -13.12 -13.83 0.64
CA PRO A 110 -12.74 -13.82 -0.76
C PRO A 110 -11.59 -12.85 -1.05
N GLY A 111 -10.71 -13.22 -1.98
CA GLY A 111 -9.66 -12.33 -2.46
C GLY A 111 -10.24 -11.04 -3.02
N THR A 112 -9.65 -9.90 -2.67
CA THR A 112 -10.00 -8.59 -3.23
C THR A 112 -9.00 -8.22 -4.32
N SER A 113 -9.50 -7.97 -5.53
CA SER A 113 -8.66 -7.53 -6.66
C SER A 113 -8.89 -6.06 -6.97
N TRP A 114 -7.79 -5.29 -6.95
CA TRP A 114 -7.81 -3.90 -7.38
C TRP A 114 -8.03 -3.83 -8.89
N GLN A 115 -8.99 -3.02 -9.32
CA GLN A 115 -9.23 -2.78 -10.74
C GLN A 115 -8.51 -1.49 -11.14
N PRO A 116 -7.62 -1.51 -12.16
CA PRO A 116 -6.94 -0.32 -12.59
C PRO A 116 -7.90 0.78 -13.05
N ILE A 117 -7.66 1.99 -12.56
CA ILE A 117 -8.45 3.20 -12.81
C ILE A 117 -7.58 4.20 -13.56
N ASP A 118 -8.16 4.88 -14.55
CA ASP A 118 -7.50 5.95 -15.31
C ASP A 118 -7.81 7.35 -14.74
N MET A 119 -7.21 8.36 -15.35
CA MET A 119 -7.34 9.74 -14.88
C MET A 119 -8.75 10.31 -15.08
N GLU A 120 -9.42 9.94 -16.16
CA GLU A 120 -10.77 10.43 -16.47
C GLU A 120 -11.77 9.88 -15.45
N TRP A 121 -11.68 8.59 -15.17
CA TRP A 121 -12.50 7.93 -14.17
C TRP A 121 -12.27 8.52 -12.78
N PHE A 122 -11.01 8.68 -12.36
CA PHE A 122 -10.66 9.31 -11.09
C PHE A 122 -11.32 10.69 -10.95
N GLN A 123 -11.18 11.56 -11.96
CA GLN A 123 -11.76 12.89 -11.95
C GLN A 123 -13.28 12.88 -11.78
N ALA A 124 -13.97 11.92 -12.40
CA ALA A 124 -15.42 11.82 -12.35
C ALA A 124 -15.99 11.19 -11.05
N HIS A 125 -15.17 10.51 -10.24
CA HIS A 125 -15.67 9.67 -9.14
C HIS A 125 -15.09 9.97 -7.75
N HIS A 126 -13.90 10.56 -7.65
CA HIS A 126 -13.18 10.65 -6.37
C HIS A 126 -13.90 11.43 -5.24
N GLU A 127 -14.90 12.25 -5.57
CA GLU A 127 -15.70 13.00 -4.57
C GLU A 127 -16.92 12.20 -4.06
N LYS A 128 -17.26 11.08 -4.69
CA LYS A 128 -18.46 10.29 -4.37
C LYS A 128 -18.28 9.48 -3.08
N LYS A 129 -19.38 9.28 -2.35
CA LYS A 129 -19.50 8.23 -1.32
C LYS A 129 -19.67 6.89 -2.03
N ALA A 130 -18.85 5.93 -1.64
CA ALA A 130 -18.88 4.58 -2.16
C ALA A 130 -18.58 3.58 -1.06
N LYS A 131 -19.01 2.34 -1.28
CA LYS A 131 -18.72 1.23 -0.39
C LYS A 131 -17.28 0.74 -0.58
N GLY A 132 -16.69 0.28 0.51
CA GLY A 132 -15.41 -0.41 0.49
C GLY A 132 -15.51 -1.83 -0.06
N LEU A 133 -14.39 -2.30 -0.62
CA LEU A 133 -14.25 -3.62 -1.23
C LEU A 133 -14.30 -4.76 -0.20
N VAL A 134 -13.84 -4.52 1.03
CA VAL A 134 -13.65 -5.58 2.03
C VAL A 134 -14.91 -5.76 2.90
N TYR A 135 -15.51 -4.67 3.36
CA TYR A 135 -16.62 -4.71 4.32
C TYR A 135 -17.96 -4.23 3.72
N GLY A 136 -17.98 -3.76 2.47
CA GLY A 136 -19.21 -3.36 1.78
C GLY A 136 -19.92 -2.16 2.41
N MET A 137 -19.21 -1.37 3.22
CA MET A 137 -19.73 -0.22 3.93
C MET A 137 -19.16 1.08 3.38
N GLU A 138 -19.95 2.15 3.38
CA GLU A 138 -19.39 3.50 3.20
C GLU A 138 -18.47 3.81 4.39
N PHE A 139 -17.39 4.54 4.12
CA PHE A 139 -16.37 4.90 5.10
C PHE A 139 -15.95 6.36 4.93
N PRO A 140 -15.42 7.01 5.98
CA PRO A 140 -14.90 8.36 5.89
C PRO A 140 -13.49 8.35 5.28
N TRP A 141 -13.24 9.19 4.29
CA TRP A 141 -11.90 9.39 3.70
C TRP A 141 -11.37 10.82 3.89
N THR A 142 -12.01 11.60 4.76
CA THR A 142 -11.57 12.94 5.18
C THR A 142 -11.80 13.13 6.67
N ALA A 143 -11.08 14.07 7.30
CA ALA A 143 -11.30 14.43 8.71
C ALA A 143 -12.74 14.87 8.99
N GLN A 144 -13.34 15.61 8.04
CA GLN A 144 -14.72 16.07 8.13
C GLN A 144 -15.69 14.89 8.12
N LEU A 145 -15.56 13.97 7.16
CA LEU A 145 -16.44 12.80 7.09
C LEU A 145 -16.30 11.92 8.33
N LEU A 146 -15.09 11.78 8.89
CA LEU A 146 -14.88 11.01 10.12
C LEU A 146 -15.67 11.63 11.30
N GLN A 147 -15.69 12.96 11.41
CA GLN A 147 -16.48 13.67 12.42
C GLN A 147 -17.98 13.55 12.18
N GLU A 148 -18.43 13.67 10.92
CA GLU A 148 -19.84 13.57 10.53
C GLU A 148 -20.41 12.16 10.76
N MET A 149 -19.67 11.12 10.36
CA MET A 149 -20.09 9.72 10.53
C MET A 149 -19.98 9.25 11.99
N GLY A 150 -18.99 9.79 12.71
CA GLY A 150 -18.99 9.82 14.17
C GLY A 150 -18.85 8.45 14.87
N PRO A 151 -19.10 8.41 16.19
CA PRO A 151 -18.98 7.20 17.02
C PRO A 151 -19.83 6.02 16.52
N ALA A 152 -20.99 6.29 15.93
CA ALA A 152 -21.89 5.26 15.40
C ALA A 152 -21.24 4.49 14.25
N TRP A 153 -20.55 5.18 13.35
CA TRP A 153 -19.82 4.52 12.28
C TRP A 153 -18.60 3.75 12.80
N LEU A 154 -17.78 4.35 13.67
CA LEU A 154 -16.62 3.64 14.24
C LEU A 154 -17.03 2.37 14.99
N THR A 155 -18.16 2.40 15.70
CA THR A 155 -18.71 1.21 16.36
C THR A 155 -18.96 0.10 15.34
N LYS A 156 -19.67 0.40 14.24
CA LYS A 156 -19.95 -0.58 13.18
C LYS A 156 -18.66 -1.07 12.52
N ALA A 157 -17.74 -0.16 12.21
CA ALA A 157 -16.47 -0.47 11.56
C ALA A 157 -15.61 -1.42 12.42
N PHE A 158 -15.43 -1.12 13.71
CA PHE A 158 -14.61 -1.95 14.61
C PHE A 158 -15.29 -3.27 14.98
N GLN A 159 -16.62 -3.31 14.98
CA GLN A 159 -17.36 -4.57 15.12
C GLN A 159 -17.25 -5.45 13.86
N ALA A 160 -17.22 -4.83 12.67
CA ALA A 160 -17.05 -5.55 11.40
C ALA A 160 -15.67 -6.23 11.29
N THR A 161 -14.63 -5.63 11.88
CA THR A 161 -13.29 -6.25 12.01
C THR A 161 -13.13 -7.12 13.25
N GLN A 162 -14.18 -7.22 14.08
CA GLN A 162 -14.18 -7.92 15.36
C GLN A 162 -13.14 -7.45 16.38
N VAL A 163 -12.53 -6.28 16.17
CA VAL A 163 -11.65 -5.63 17.15
C VAL A 163 -12.47 -5.07 18.32
N LEU A 164 -13.72 -4.69 18.07
CA LEU A 164 -14.68 -4.27 19.10
C LEU A 164 -15.78 -5.33 19.26
N PRO A 165 -16.00 -5.88 20.46
CA PRO A 165 -17.09 -6.82 20.70
C PRO A 165 -18.48 -6.22 20.41
N LYS A 166 -19.45 -7.04 20.01
CA LYS A 166 -20.83 -6.60 19.69
C LYS A 166 -21.52 -5.88 20.85
N GLY A 167 -21.20 -6.25 22.10
CA GLY A 167 -21.71 -5.63 23.32
C GLY A 167 -21.01 -4.33 23.75
N ASN A 168 -20.04 -3.84 22.97
CA ASN A 168 -19.32 -2.60 23.22
C ASN A 168 -19.52 -1.59 22.08
N LYS A 169 -19.27 -0.31 22.34
CA LYS A 169 -19.42 0.76 21.35
C LYS A 169 -18.44 1.89 21.60
N VAL A 170 -18.09 2.61 20.53
CA VAL A 170 -17.45 3.92 20.64
C VAL A 170 -18.52 4.93 21.05
N THR A 171 -18.27 5.68 22.13
CA THR A 171 -19.21 6.68 22.66
C THR A 171 -18.86 8.08 22.20
N LYS A 172 -17.59 8.35 21.89
CA LYS A 172 -17.11 9.69 21.55
C LYS A 172 -15.89 9.65 20.64
N ILE A 173 -15.78 10.68 19.80
CA ILE A 173 -14.58 11.00 19.03
C ILE A 173 -14.17 12.43 19.39
N THR A 174 -12.89 12.64 19.66
CA THR A 174 -12.33 13.96 19.98
C THR A 174 -10.96 14.15 19.32
N ASN A 175 -10.43 15.36 19.35
CA ASN A 175 -9.07 15.68 18.92
C ASN A 175 -8.74 15.25 17.48
N VAL A 176 -9.72 15.22 16.58
CA VAL A 176 -9.49 14.91 15.17
C VAL A 176 -8.63 16.02 14.54
N LYS A 177 -7.39 15.67 14.20
CA LYS A 177 -6.42 16.58 13.57
C LYS A 177 -5.86 15.93 12.33
N GLU A 178 -5.88 16.69 11.24
CA GLU A 178 -5.29 16.29 9.97
C GLU A 178 -3.86 16.84 9.84
N HIS A 179 -2.96 15.97 9.39
CA HIS A 179 -1.56 16.27 9.12
C HIS A 179 -1.25 15.88 7.67
N ILE A 180 -0.80 16.87 6.88
CA ILE A 180 -0.35 16.68 5.51
C ILE A 180 1.19 16.74 5.53
N GLY A 181 1.84 15.58 5.37
CA GLY A 181 3.30 15.48 5.36
C GLY A 181 3.84 14.05 5.53
N GLY A 182 4.88 13.72 4.77
CA GLY A 182 5.53 12.41 4.75
C GLY A 182 4.68 11.30 4.12
N GLY A 183 5.16 10.65 3.07
CA GLY A 183 4.44 9.55 2.39
C GLY A 183 3.42 10.01 1.35
N ASN A 184 2.63 9.08 0.81
CA ASN A 184 1.70 9.28 -0.31
C ASN A 184 0.23 9.46 0.12
N CYS A 185 -0.02 9.92 1.35
CA CYS A 185 -1.34 10.05 1.93
C CYS A 185 -1.43 11.22 2.93
N ALA A 186 -2.64 11.65 3.26
CA ALA A 186 -2.90 12.48 4.44
C ALA A 186 -3.09 11.59 5.68
N LYS A 187 -2.82 12.15 6.85
CA LYS A 187 -2.83 11.42 8.13
C LYS A 187 -3.76 12.10 9.12
N LEU A 188 -4.50 11.32 9.87
CA LEU A 188 -5.35 11.77 10.96
C LEU A 188 -4.83 11.22 12.29
N VAL A 189 -4.84 12.06 13.31
CA VAL A 189 -4.81 11.60 14.70
C VAL A 189 -6.13 11.97 15.37
N PHE A 190 -6.66 11.07 16.18
CA PHE A 190 -7.90 11.30 16.90
C PHE A 190 -7.96 10.42 18.14
N ASP A 191 -8.80 10.80 19.10
CA ASP A 191 -8.98 10.05 20.33
C ASP A 191 -10.44 9.55 20.42
N VAL A 192 -10.63 8.36 20.97
CA VAL A 192 -11.92 7.70 21.13
C VAL A 192 -12.17 7.30 22.58
N GLU A 193 -13.45 7.31 22.97
CA GLU A 193 -13.92 6.75 24.24
C GLU A 193 -14.81 5.52 23.94
N TYR A 194 -14.66 4.44 24.72
CA TYR A 194 -15.48 3.23 24.60
C TYR A 194 -16.45 3.12 25.77
N ALA A 195 -17.62 2.52 25.55
CA ALA A 195 -18.60 2.30 26.61
C ALA A 195 -18.09 1.32 27.68
N LYS A 196 -17.35 0.30 27.27
CA LYS A 196 -16.60 -0.62 28.14
C LYS A 196 -15.12 -0.50 27.77
N GLY A 197 -14.26 -0.07 28.70
CA GLY A 197 -12.80 -0.05 28.49
C GLY A 197 -12.22 -1.46 28.40
N SER A 198 -11.06 -1.60 27.77
CA SER A 198 -10.27 -2.85 27.73
C SER A 198 -8.80 -2.49 27.53
N ASP A 199 -7.87 -3.21 28.17
CA ASP A 199 -6.43 -3.04 27.98
C ASP A 199 -5.97 -3.38 26.55
N LYS A 200 -6.84 -4.06 25.78
CA LYS A 200 -6.64 -4.36 24.37
C LYS A 200 -7.20 -3.27 23.45
N LEU A 201 -7.95 -2.30 23.96
CA LEU A 201 -8.55 -1.20 23.19
C LEU A 201 -7.80 0.12 23.44
N HIS A 202 -7.23 0.66 22.37
CA HIS A 202 -6.45 1.88 22.38
C HIS A 202 -7.37 3.08 22.18
N THR A 203 -7.23 4.09 23.02
CA THR A 203 -8.04 5.32 22.95
C THR A 203 -7.41 6.40 22.07
N LYS A 204 -6.13 6.26 21.72
CA LYS A 204 -5.39 7.16 20.83
C LYS A 204 -5.19 6.45 19.50
N LEU A 205 -5.85 6.93 18.45
CA LEU A 205 -5.85 6.29 17.14
C LEU A 205 -5.19 7.17 16.08
N PHE A 206 -4.75 6.50 15.03
CA PHE A 206 -4.14 7.06 13.84
C PHE A 206 -4.90 6.54 12.62
N ALA A 207 -5.10 7.39 11.62
CA ALA A 207 -5.60 6.94 10.33
C ALA A 207 -4.80 7.50 9.16
N LYS A 208 -4.66 6.70 8.12
CA LYS A 208 -4.24 7.15 6.80
C LYS A 208 -5.46 7.27 5.91
N ILE A 209 -5.49 8.34 5.11
CA ILE A 209 -6.54 8.66 4.16
C ILE A 209 -5.92 9.25 2.89
N PRO A 210 -6.64 9.26 1.77
CA PRO A 210 -6.30 10.03 0.59
C PRO A 210 -5.84 11.45 0.88
N PHE A 211 -4.92 11.94 0.06
CA PHE A 211 -4.69 13.38 -0.01
C PHE A 211 -5.97 14.12 -0.43
N PRO A 212 -6.22 15.32 0.12
CA PRO A 212 -7.26 16.19 -0.41
C PRO A 212 -7.04 16.45 -1.91
N PRO A 213 -8.09 16.32 -2.75
CA PRO A 213 -8.00 16.56 -4.19
C PRO A 213 -8.03 18.07 -4.50
N THR A 214 -7.24 18.88 -3.80
CA THR A 214 -7.25 20.34 -3.95
C THR A 214 -5.85 20.94 -3.78
N GLY A 215 -5.66 22.16 -4.27
CA GLY A 215 -4.47 22.96 -4.01
C GLY A 215 -3.15 22.24 -4.32
N LYS A 216 -2.22 22.28 -3.36
CA LYS A 216 -0.86 21.73 -3.51
C LYS A 216 -0.79 20.20 -3.54
N THR A 217 -1.82 19.50 -3.07
CA THR A 217 -1.84 18.04 -2.96
C THR A 217 -2.55 17.36 -4.13
N MET A 218 -3.19 18.10 -5.03
CA MET A 218 -3.93 17.54 -6.18
C MET A 218 -3.06 16.59 -7.02
N SER A 219 -1.85 17.01 -7.39
CA SER A 219 -0.94 16.16 -8.16
C SER A 219 -0.54 14.89 -7.41
N ASP A 220 -0.39 14.97 -6.09
CA ASP A 220 -0.02 13.83 -5.26
C ASP A 220 -1.20 12.86 -5.12
N ARG A 221 -2.42 13.39 -4.94
CA ARG A 221 -3.67 12.61 -4.96
C ARG A 221 -3.85 11.88 -6.28
N MET A 222 -3.61 12.54 -7.41
CA MET A 222 -3.66 11.93 -8.74
C MET A 222 -2.59 10.84 -8.88
N ALA A 223 -1.36 11.12 -8.45
CA ALA A 223 -0.25 10.18 -8.52
C ALA A 223 -0.51 8.92 -7.69
N SER A 224 -0.99 9.06 -6.44
CA SER A 224 -1.29 7.90 -5.60
C SER A 224 -2.47 7.09 -6.14
N SER A 225 -3.54 7.76 -6.59
CA SER A 225 -4.77 7.11 -7.04
C SER A 225 -4.67 6.39 -8.38
N VAL A 226 -3.79 6.86 -9.29
CA VAL A 226 -3.74 6.37 -10.68
C VAL A 226 -2.38 5.75 -11.00
N MET A 227 -1.28 6.39 -10.59
CA MET A 227 0.07 5.93 -10.97
C MET A 227 0.63 4.88 -10.01
N GLN A 228 0.17 4.87 -8.75
CA GLN A 228 0.65 3.96 -7.69
C GLN A 228 -0.49 3.12 -7.10
N GLN A 229 -1.55 2.98 -7.88
CA GLN A 229 -2.79 2.35 -7.49
C GLN A 229 -2.61 0.88 -7.07
N GLY A 230 -3.46 0.41 -6.15
CA GLY A 230 -3.36 -0.92 -5.56
C GLY A 230 -2.40 -1.03 -4.36
N SER A 231 -1.55 -0.03 -4.11
CA SER A 231 -0.70 0.01 -2.92
C SER A 231 -1.51 0.13 -1.61
N ASP A 232 -2.59 0.90 -1.63
CA ASP A 232 -3.44 1.14 -0.45
C ASP A 232 -4.11 -0.15 0.06
N ILE A 233 -4.64 -0.98 -0.85
CA ILE A 233 -5.23 -2.29 -0.48
C ILE A 233 -4.15 -3.27 -0.03
N GLY A 234 -2.96 -3.24 -0.63
CA GLY A 234 -1.81 -4.03 -0.17
C GLY A 234 -1.42 -3.68 1.27
N GLU A 235 -1.40 -2.39 1.59
CA GLU A 235 -1.12 -1.90 2.95
C GLU A 235 -2.20 -2.32 3.95
N ILE A 236 -3.48 -2.14 3.60
CA ILE A 236 -4.60 -2.60 4.43
C ILE A 236 -4.53 -4.11 4.66
N ASN A 237 -4.24 -4.89 3.61
CA ASN A 237 -4.13 -6.35 3.69
C ASN A 237 -2.98 -6.79 4.59
N ALA A 238 -1.82 -6.12 4.56
CA ALA A 238 -0.71 -6.45 5.45
C ALA A 238 -1.12 -6.35 6.93
N SER A 239 -1.78 -5.25 7.34
CA SER A 239 -2.25 -5.09 8.72
C SER A 239 -3.44 -6.00 9.06
N ARG A 240 -4.41 -6.13 8.15
CA ARG A 240 -5.64 -6.92 8.37
C ARG A 240 -5.34 -8.42 8.47
N LEU A 241 -4.48 -8.94 7.60
CA LEU A 241 -4.26 -10.37 7.43
C LEU A 241 -3.09 -10.91 8.26
N LEU A 242 -2.04 -10.11 8.48
CA LEU A 242 -0.73 -10.61 8.93
C LEU A 242 -0.29 -10.10 10.31
N GLU A 243 -1.08 -9.25 10.99
CA GLU A 243 -0.72 -8.72 12.31
C GLU A 243 -0.31 -9.80 13.31
N ALA A 244 -1.00 -10.96 13.29
CA ALA A 244 -0.74 -12.06 14.21
C ALA A 244 0.51 -12.89 13.84
N SER A 245 0.93 -12.86 12.57
CA SER A 245 1.97 -13.74 12.04
C SER A 245 3.28 -13.04 11.73
N LEU A 246 3.27 -11.71 11.64
CA LEU A 246 4.47 -10.93 11.39
C LEU A 246 5.48 -11.11 12.53
N PRO A 247 6.79 -11.24 12.22
CA PRO A 247 7.81 -11.49 13.22
C PRO A 247 8.26 -10.24 13.99
N CYS A 248 7.47 -9.17 13.92
CA CYS A 248 7.72 -7.88 14.54
C CYS A 248 6.38 -7.22 14.88
N PRO A 249 6.32 -6.39 15.93
CA PRO A 249 5.13 -5.61 16.22
C PRO A 249 4.79 -4.67 15.08
N ILE A 250 3.49 -4.51 14.82
CA ILE A 250 2.91 -3.47 13.97
C ILE A 250 1.86 -2.72 14.78
N PRO A 251 1.43 -1.52 14.37
CA PRO A 251 0.30 -0.86 14.99
C PRO A 251 -0.95 -1.74 14.92
N LYS A 252 -1.59 -2.01 16.06
CA LYS A 252 -2.84 -2.75 16.14
C LYS A 252 -3.85 -2.22 15.12
N TYR A 253 -4.33 -3.11 14.25
CA TYR A 253 -5.31 -2.77 13.23
C TYR A 253 -6.71 -2.64 13.84
N TYR A 254 -7.44 -1.59 13.47
CA TYR A 254 -8.83 -1.37 13.86
C TYR A 254 -9.81 -1.50 12.70
N PHE A 255 -9.48 -0.87 11.56
CA PHE A 255 -10.31 -0.88 10.37
C PHE A 255 -9.50 -0.46 9.16
N GLY A 256 -9.88 -0.91 7.96
CA GLY A 256 -9.27 -0.43 6.74
C GLY A 256 -10.05 -0.94 5.53
N ASP A 257 -10.35 -0.03 4.61
CA ASP A 257 -11.04 -0.38 3.37
C ASP A 257 -10.70 0.62 2.26
N VAL A 258 -10.95 0.22 1.03
CA VAL A 258 -10.69 1.01 -0.18
C VAL A 258 -11.82 0.78 -1.17
N SER A 259 -12.10 1.78 -2.01
CA SER A 259 -13.11 1.70 -3.07
C SER A 259 -12.48 1.73 -4.45
N ASN A 260 -12.74 0.68 -5.26
CA ASN A 260 -12.45 0.68 -6.70
C ASN A 260 -13.29 1.74 -7.46
N GLU A 261 -14.40 2.21 -6.92
CA GLU A 261 -15.22 3.21 -7.61
C GLU A 261 -14.54 4.58 -7.55
N THR A 262 -13.96 4.94 -6.41
CA THR A 262 -13.58 6.32 -6.09
C THR A 262 -12.11 6.53 -5.77
N THR A 263 -11.32 5.45 -5.66
CA THR A 263 -9.93 5.47 -5.14
C THR A 263 -9.79 6.04 -3.73
N ASN A 264 -10.91 6.26 -3.02
CA ASN A 264 -10.89 6.64 -1.62
C ASN A 264 -10.57 5.42 -0.79
N TRP A 265 -9.88 5.64 0.33
CA TRP A 265 -9.54 4.60 1.28
C TRP A 265 -9.43 5.17 2.68
N ILE A 266 -9.39 4.28 3.65
CA ILE A 266 -9.00 4.60 5.01
C ILE A 266 -8.29 3.38 5.61
N GLN A 267 -7.31 3.62 6.45
CA GLN A 267 -6.75 2.62 7.35
C GLN A 267 -6.63 3.24 8.73
N ILE A 268 -7.17 2.59 9.75
CA ILE A 268 -7.19 3.01 11.15
C ILE A 268 -6.39 2.01 11.97
N THR A 269 -5.42 2.51 12.71
CA THR A 269 -4.58 1.73 13.63
C THR A 269 -4.48 2.41 14.98
N GLU A 270 -3.87 1.74 15.95
CA GLU A 270 -3.35 2.43 17.13
C GLU A 270 -2.39 3.56 16.73
N ARG A 271 -2.27 4.58 17.59
CA ARG A 271 -1.26 5.62 17.45
C ARG A 271 0.00 5.24 18.23
N ILE A 272 1.12 5.12 17.53
CA ILE A 272 2.43 4.86 18.15
C ILE A 272 2.87 6.06 19.02
N PRO A 273 3.31 5.83 20.27
CA PRO A 273 3.67 6.87 21.23
C PRO A 273 5.14 7.31 21.05
N PHE A 274 5.47 7.84 19.86
CA PHE A 274 6.83 8.31 19.56
C PHE A 274 7.36 9.30 20.61
N SER A 275 8.62 9.13 21.02
CA SER A 275 9.29 9.92 22.07
C SER A 275 8.70 9.77 23.49
N GLU A 276 7.78 8.85 23.73
CA GLU A 276 7.21 8.60 25.07
C GLU A 276 7.79 7.33 25.70
N THR A 277 7.60 7.18 27.01
CA THR A 277 7.85 5.91 27.72
C THR A 277 6.53 5.31 28.16
N VAL A 278 6.27 4.07 27.73
CA VAL A 278 5.05 3.32 28.05
C VAL A 278 5.45 1.98 28.65
N GLY A 279 5.12 1.78 29.93
CA GLY A 279 5.60 0.62 30.68
C GLY A 279 7.14 0.63 30.78
N ASP A 280 7.76 -0.47 30.35
CA ASP A 280 9.21 -0.65 30.29
C ASP A 280 9.82 -0.26 28.94
N ARG A 281 9.03 0.31 28.02
CA ARG A 281 9.45 0.67 26.66
C ARG A 281 9.65 2.18 26.55
N THR A 282 10.84 2.61 26.16
CA THR A 282 11.12 4.00 25.80
C THR A 282 11.24 4.12 24.29
N PHE A 283 10.29 4.79 23.65
CA PHE A 283 10.23 4.94 22.21
C PHE A 283 11.17 6.04 21.71
N ASP A 284 11.77 5.79 20.56
CA ASP A 284 12.51 6.80 19.80
C ASP A 284 11.54 7.82 19.16
N PRO A 285 12.04 9.01 18.77
CA PRO A 285 11.28 9.88 17.88
C PRO A 285 11.05 9.18 16.54
N ALA A 286 10.04 9.63 15.79
CA ALA A 286 9.93 9.27 14.39
C ALA A 286 11.12 9.88 13.64
N TYR A 287 11.87 9.05 12.92
CA TYR A 287 13.05 9.49 12.19
C TYR A 287 12.70 10.01 10.80
N ASP A 288 13.43 11.03 10.36
CA ASP A 288 13.37 11.53 9.00
C ASP A 288 14.27 10.69 8.09
N LYS A 289 13.75 10.29 6.92
CA LYS A 289 14.52 9.60 5.88
C LYS A 289 15.84 10.31 5.55
N MET A 290 16.97 9.63 5.30
CA MET A 290 18.24 10.29 4.91
C MET A 290 18.78 11.30 5.95
N LYS A 291 18.47 11.08 7.24
CA LYS A 291 19.01 11.84 8.38
C LYS A 291 19.54 10.92 9.46
N ASP A 292 20.29 9.90 9.07
CA ASP A 292 20.75 8.84 9.98
C ASP A 292 21.63 9.36 11.13
N TRP A 293 22.20 10.57 11.01
CA TRP A 293 22.89 11.24 12.11
C TRP A 293 21.98 11.66 13.27
N GLU A 294 20.66 11.55 13.12
CA GLU A 294 19.66 11.78 14.18
C GLU A 294 19.37 10.51 15.00
N LEU A 295 19.82 9.32 14.54
CA LEU A 295 19.65 8.06 15.28
C LEU A 295 20.29 8.17 16.67
N LYS A 296 19.59 7.66 17.70
CA LYS A 296 20.08 7.71 19.10
C LYS A 296 21.23 6.74 19.40
N GLY A 297 21.52 5.79 18.51
CA GLY A 297 22.61 4.84 18.63
C GLY A 297 23.38 4.68 17.32
N PRO A 298 24.40 3.80 17.29
CA PRO A 298 25.19 3.57 16.08
C PRO A 298 24.29 3.02 14.97
N ALA A 299 24.47 3.51 13.74
CA ALA A 299 23.69 3.09 12.58
C ALA A 299 23.69 1.55 12.39
N GLU A 300 24.80 0.89 12.74
CA GLU A 300 24.94 -0.57 12.72
C GLU A 300 23.85 -1.29 13.52
N GLU A 301 23.55 -0.83 14.73
CA GLU A 301 22.53 -1.45 15.60
C GLU A 301 21.15 -1.41 14.94
N TYR A 302 20.82 -0.31 14.28
CA TYR A 302 19.53 -0.07 13.63
C TYR A 302 19.42 -0.85 12.32
N TYR A 303 20.40 -0.73 11.43
CA TYR A 303 20.32 -1.34 10.09
C TYR A 303 20.41 -2.86 10.11
N TYR A 304 21.27 -3.47 10.95
CA TYR A 304 21.28 -4.94 11.07
C TYR A 304 19.98 -5.48 11.65
N LEU A 305 19.34 -4.75 12.58
CA LEU A 305 18.03 -5.12 13.11
C LEU A 305 16.96 -5.08 12.01
N LEU A 306 16.92 -4.02 11.20
CA LEU A 306 16.00 -3.90 10.06
C LEU A 306 16.19 -5.03 9.03
N ILE A 307 17.45 -5.30 8.66
CA ILE A 307 17.79 -6.37 7.72
C ILE A 307 17.28 -7.73 8.23
N LYS A 308 17.53 -8.07 9.50
CA LYS A 308 17.07 -9.33 10.09
C LYS A 308 15.55 -9.45 10.12
N VAL A 309 14.85 -8.39 10.52
CA VAL A 309 13.37 -8.40 10.51
C VAL A 309 12.82 -8.58 9.10
N GLY A 310 13.38 -7.87 8.12
CA GLY A 310 13.03 -8.01 6.71
C GLY A 310 13.30 -9.39 6.12
N ALA A 311 14.45 -9.98 6.47
CA ALA A 311 14.87 -11.32 6.07
C ALA A 311 13.97 -12.40 6.67
N ARG A 312 13.62 -12.27 7.95
CA ARG A 312 12.73 -13.19 8.65
C ARG A 312 11.34 -13.21 8.03
N MET A 313 10.77 -12.04 7.71
CA MET A 313 9.51 -11.95 6.95
C MET A 313 9.59 -12.71 5.62
N ALA A 314 10.67 -12.50 4.86
CA ALA A 314 10.88 -13.14 3.56
C ALA A 314 11.04 -14.67 3.67
N GLY A 315 11.77 -15.14 4.69
CA GLY A 315 11.96 -16.57 4.91
C GLY A 315 10.68 -17.26 5.38
N MET A 316 9.93 -16.62 6.30
CA MET A 316 8.62 -17.10 6.73
C MET A 316 7.61 -17.18 5.59
N TYR A 317 7.67 -16.23 4.63
CA TYR A 317 6.91 -16.32 3.40
C TYR A 317 7.28 -17.59 2.63
N LYS A 318 8.58 -17.84 2.37
CA LYS A 318 9.03 -19.04 1.65
C LYS A 318 8.62 -20.34 2.34
N ALA A 319 8.63 -20.34 3.67
CA ALA A 319 8.20 -21.47 4.49
C ALA A 319 6.67 -21.68 4.53
N GLY A 320 5.88 -20.71 4.05
CA GLY A 320 4.43 -20.70 4.21
C GLY A 320 3.97 -20.51 5.67
N THR A 321 4.85 -20.07 6.56
CA THR A 321 4.56 -19.87 7.99
C THR A 321 4.04 -18.47 8.31
N LEU A 322 4.25 -17.50 7.41
CA LEU A 322 3.63 -16.18 7.52
C LEU A 322 2.11 -16.25 7.30
N ALA A 323 1.70 -17.01 6.29
CA ALA A 323 0.35 -17.46 5.99
C ALA A 323 0.44 -18.48 4.85
N PRO A 324 -0.60 -19.31 4.61
CA PRO A 324 -0.62 -20.21 3.46
C PRO A 324 -0.39 -19.44 2.15
N LEU A 325 0.51 -19.95 1.30
CA LEU A 325 0.96 -19.24 0.08
C LEU A 325 -0.18 -18.97 -0.89
N ASP A 326 -1.09 -19.93 -1.05
CA ASP A 326 -2.29 -19.81 -1.87
C ASP A 326 -3.21 -18.69 -1.39
N GLN A 327 -3.23 -18.41 -0.08
CA GLN A 327 -3.97 -17.28 0.48
C GLN A 327 -3.24 -15.96 0.23
N LEU A 328 -1.92 -15.89 0.47
CA LEU A 328 -1.15 -14.67 0.21
C LEU A 328 -1.23 -14.22 -1.25
N HIS A 329 -1.17 -15.16 -2.19
CA HIS A 329 -1.23 -14.87 -3.62
C HIS A 329 -2.60 -14.31 -4.07
N LYS A 330 -3.66 -14.45 -3.26
CA LYS A 330 -4.97 -13.80 -3.53
C LYS A 330 -4.97 -12.30 -3.22
N PHE A 331 -4.10 -11.85 -2.33
CA PHE A 331 -4.15 -10.50 -1.75
C PHE A 331 -2.94 -9.63 -2.10
N PHE A 332 -1.84 -10.22 -2.55
CA PHE A 332 -0.60 -9.51 -2.87
C PHE A 332 -0.15 -9.82 -4.30
N VAL A 333 0.23 -8.76 -5.01
CA VAL A 333 0.82 -8.86 -6.35
C VAL A 333 2.14 -9.62 -6.27
N SER A 334 2.35 -10.51 -7.25
CA SER A 334 3.56 -11.32 -7.40
C SER A 334 4.20 -11.13 -8.77
N THR A 335 5.52 -10.96 -8.78
CA THR A 335 6.34 -10.97 -9.99
C THR A 335 6.90 -12.37 -10.33
N GLU A 336 6.69 -13.36 -9.44
CA GLU A 336 7.27 -14.71 -9.55
C GLU A 336 6.97 -15.40 -10.89
N TRP A 337 5.80 -15.12 -11.46
CA TRP A 337 5.31 -15.75 -12.69
C TRP A 337 5.50 -14.89 -13.94
N ASN A 338 6.13 -13.72 -13.83
CA ASN A 338 6.30 -12.81 -14.96
C ASN A 338 7.40 -13.32 -15.90
N GLY A 339 7.02 -13.59 -17.15
CA GLY A 339 7.95 -13.94 -18.21
C GLY A 339 8.68 -12.72 -18.80
N PRO A 340 9.74 -12.93 -19.61
CA PRO A 340 10.47 -11.87 -20.32
C PRO A 340 9.56 -10.85 -21.05
N GLU A 341 8.49 -11.34 -21.66
CA GLU A 341 7.50 -10.55 -22.40
C GLU A 341 6.69 -9.62 -21.49
N THR A 342 6.38 -10.04 -20.26
CA THR A 342 5.68 -9.21 -19.27
C THR A 342 6.53 -8.00 -18.86
N TRP A 343 7.85 -8.16 -18.85
CA TRP A 343 8.81 -7.08 -18.57
C TRP A 343 9.09 -6.18 -19.79
N GLY A 344 8.64 -6.55 -20.98
CA GLY A 344 8.88 -5.79 -22.21
C GLY A 344 10.30 -5.94 -22.76
N MET A 345 10.96 -7.08 -22.51
CA MET A 345 12.27 -7.38 -23.06
C MET A 345 12.25 -7.45 -24.59
N GLY A 346 13.35 -7.03 -25.23
CA GLY A 346 13.45 -7.08 -26.68
C GLY A 346 14.77 -6.57 -27.25
N PRO A 347 14.94 -6.58 -28.58
CA PRO A 347 16.19 -6.19 -29.25
C PRO A 347 16.46 -4.68 -29.23
N HIS A 348 15.48 -3.86 -28.84
CA HIS A 348 15.57 -2.41 -28.84
C HIS A 348 15.85 -1.85 -27.44
N ASN A 349 16.12 -0.54 -27.35
CA ASN A 349 16.21 0.18 -26.08
C ASN A 349 14.92 -0.01 -25.27
N THR A 350 15.04 -0.52 -24.04
CA THR A 350 13.92 -0.81 -23.13
C THR A 350 13.75 0.20 -22.00
N GLY A 351 14.53 1.30 -22.02
CA GLY A 351 14.43 2.38 -21.06
C GLY A 351 13.89 3.67 -21.69
N LEU A 352 14.44 4.81 -21.25
CA LEU A 352 14.14 6.10 -21.86
C LEU A 352 14.62 6.11 -23.31
N ASN A 353 13.83 6.70 -24.20
CA ASN A 353 14.27 6.91 -25.59
C ASN A 353 15.55 7.75 -25.63
N ASP A 354 16.34 7.58 -26.68
CA ASP A 354 17.71 8.10 -26.77
C ASP A 354 17.78 9.63 -26.59
N ASN A 355 16.84 10.38 -27.16
CA ASN A 355 16.83 11.85 -27.05
C ASN A 355 16.52 12.31 -25.63
N GLU A 356 15.53 11.67 -25.00
CA GLU A 356 15.17 11.93 -23.61
C GLU A 356 16.32 11.57 -22.67
N PHE A 357 16.93 10.40 -22.88
CA PHE A 357 18.08 9.96 -22.10
C PHE A 357 19.26 10.92 -22.23
N LYS A 358 19.68 11.28 -23.46
CA LYS A 358 20.78 12.24 -23.72
C LYS A 358 20.54 13.60 -23.06
N THR A 359 19.31 14.07 -23.05
CA THR A 359 18.95 15.33 -22.36
C THR A 359 19.12 15.17 -20.85
N LYS A 360 18.53 14.13 -20.27
CA LYS A 360 18.52 13.90 -18.82
C LYS A 360 19.91 13.57 -18.26
N ILE A 361 20.71 12.76 -18.96
CA ILE A 361 22.08 12.44 -18.54
C ILE A 361 22.98 13.68 -18.60
N LYS A 362 22.80 14.56 -19.58
CA LYS A 362 23.49 15.87 -19.59
C LYS A 362 23.13 16.68 -18.35
N MET A 363 21.85 16.78 -18.01
CA MET A 363 21.40 17.49 -16.81
C MET A 363 21.97 16.88 -15.51
N GLY A 364 22.03 15.55 -15.43
CA GLY A 364 22.64 14.83 -14.32
C GLY A 364 24.13 15.14 -14.19
N VAL A 365 24.88 15.10 -15.30
CA VAL A 365 26.30 15.46 -15.33
C VAL A 365 26.49 16.92 -14.90
N ASP A 366 25.79 17.87 -15.52
CA ASP A 366 25.85 19.30 -15.16
C ASP A 366 25.53 19.52 -13.67
N PHE A 367 24.65 18.69 -13.08
CA PHE A 367 24.32 18.77 -11.67
C PHE A 367 25.48 18.29 -10.79
N ILE A 368 26.00 17.09 -11.02
CA ILE A 368 27.02 16.50 -10.15
C ILE A 368 28.42 17.12 -10.32
N SER A 369 28.76 17.63 -11.52
CA SER A 369 30.10 18.15 -11.81
C SER A 369 30.21 19.68 -11.78
N GLU A 370 29.09 20.40 -11.83
CA GLU A 370 29.12 21.88 -11.87
C GLU A 370 28.22 22.50 -10.80
N THR A 371 26.91 22.26 -10.89
CA THR A 371 25.92 23.02 -10.12
C THR A 371 25.95 22.64 -8.64
N GLY A 372 25.88 21.34 -8.36
CA GLY A 372 25.91 20.76 -7.02
C GLY A 372 27.29 20.31 -6.57
N LYS A 373 28.36 20.61 -7.31
CA LYS A 373 29.70 20.02 -7.12
C LYS A 373 30.23 20.08 -5.68
N ALA A 374 29.85 21.09 -4.89
CA ALA A 374 30.29 21.25 -3.50
C ALA A 374 29.79 20.15 -2.55
N ILE A 375 28.72 19.44 -2.91
CA ILE A 375 28.14 18.35 -2.10
C ILE A 375 28.45 16.96 -2.65
N PHE A 376 29.15 16.88 -3.78
CA PHE A 376 29.62 15.64 -4.38
C PHE A 376 31.14 15.51 -4.17
N PRO A 377 31.69 14.30 -4.15
CA PRO A 377 33.13 14.11 -4.15
C PRO A 377 33.81 14.75 -5.37
N ASP A 378 35.05 15.22 -5.20
CA ASP A 378 35.79 15.94 -6.25
C ASP A 378 35.96 15.10 -7.54
N TYR A 379 36.06 13.77 -7.42
CA TYR A 379 36.18 12.90 -8.59
C TYR A 379 34.97 12.97 -9.51
N CYS A 380 33.78 13.35 -9.02
CA CYS A 380 32.58 13.50 -9.85
C CYS A 380 32.72 14.56 -10.95
N SER A 381 33.69 15.46 -10.81
CA SER A 381 34.01 16.50 -11.79
C SER A 381 35.13 16.09 -12.76
N THR A 382 35.71 14.91 -12.61
CA THR A 382 36.81 14.45 -13.47
C THR A 382 36.30 13.89 -14.79
N PRO A 383 37.05 14.06 -15.90
CA PRO A 383 36.68 13.47 -17.20
C PRO A 383 36.52 11.95 -17.16
N ALA A 384 37.38 11.27 -16.38
CA ALA A 384 37.34 9.81 -16.23
C ALA A 384 36.02 9.34 -15.58
N PHE A 385 35.63 9.96 -14.47
CA PHE A 385 34.37 9.62 -13.80
C PHE A 385 33.16 9.94 -14.69
N ILE A 386 33.12 11.12 -15.32
CA ILE A 386 31.98 11.52 -16.18
C ILE A 386 31.82 10.53 -17.34
N SER A 387 32.92 10.05 -17.92
CA SER A 387 32.90 9.04 -18.99
C SER A 387 32.30 7.71 -18.47
N SER A 388 32.78 7.22 -17.33
CA SER A 388 32.28 5.98 -16.72
C SER A 388 30.80 6.09 -16.31
N TYR A 389 30.42 7.20 -15.66
CA TYR A 389 29.05 7.50 -15.26
C TYR A 389 28.07 7.48 -16.45
N LYS A 390 28.44 8.14 -17.55
CA LYS A 390 27.63 8.13 -18.79
C LYS A 390 27.52 6.72 -19.37
N LYS A 391 28.63 5.98 -19.47
CA LYS A 391 28.64 4.62 -20.04
C LYS A 391 27.77 3.66 -19.22
N ILE A 392 27.92 3.67 -17.90
CA ILE A 392 27.16 2.80 -16.99
C ILE A 392 25.67 3.11 -17.10
N LEU A 393 25.26 4.38 -16.94
CA LEU A 393 23.85 4.72 -16.95
C LEU A 393 23.20 4.56 -18.34
N ALA A 394 23.96 4.75 -19.42
CA ALA A 394 23.46 4.44 -20.77
C ALA A 394 23.19 2.95 -20.94
N THR A 395 24.11 2.11 -20.46
CA THR A 395 23.96 0.66 -20.51
C THR A 395 22.75 0.22 -19.69
N VAL A 396 22.60 0.73 -18.46
CA VAL A 396 21.45 0.45 -17.61
C VAL A 396 20.15 0.89 -18.28
N ASN A 397 20.11 2.07 -18.89
CA ASN A 397 18.94 2.57 -19.58
C ASN A 397 18.51 1.63 -20.72
N VAL A 398 19.42 1.25 -21.62
CA VAL A 398 19.04 0.40 -22.77
C VAL A 398 18.65 -1.04 -22.39
N TYR A 399 19.06 -1.49 -21.20
CA TYR A 399 18.75 -2.81 -20.63
C TYR A 399 17.73 -2.75 -19.48
N THR A 400 16.91 -1.69 -19.36
CA THR A 400 16.01 -1.51 -18.20
C THR A 400 15.08 -2.71 -17.99
N ALA A 401 14.39 -3.19 -19.04
CA ALA A 401 13.50 -4.35 -18.94
C ALA A 401 14.28 -5.63 -18.60
N GLU A 402 15.44 -5.82 -19.23
CA GLU A 402 16.29 -6.99 -19.04
C GLU A 402 16.85 -7.06 -17.62
N ILE A 403 17.25 -5.93 -17.04
CA ILE A 403 17.68 -5.84 -15.64
C ILE A 403 16.54 -6.20 -14.71
N ASN A 404 15.35 -5.64 -14.94
CA ASN A 404 14.17 -5.91 -14.10
C ASN A 404 13.78 -7.40 -14.13
N TYR A 405 13.76 -8.02 -15.31
CA TYR A 405 13.57 -9.45 -15.46
C TYR A 405 14.71 -10.23 -14.79
N TRP A 406 15.97 -9.85 -15.01
CA TRP A 406 17.12 -10.57 -14.47
C TRP A 406 17.08 -10.64 -12.95
N CYS A 407 16.72 -9.54 -12.28
CA CYS A 407 16.54 -9.50 -10.83
C CYS A 407 15.33 -10.31 -10.32
N ASN A 408 14.42 -10.69 -11.22
CA ASN A 408 13.20 -11.44 -10.90
C ASN A 408 13.17 -12.88 -11.44
N ARG A 409 14.19 -13.31 -12.20
CA ARG A 409 14.19 -14.59 -12.92
C ARG A 409 14.30 -15.83 -12.01
N ASN A 410 14.89 -15.66 -10.82
CA ASN A 410 15.15 -16.76 -9.90
C ASN A 410 14.17 -16.70 -8.73
N ALA A 411 13.26 -17.67 -8.67
CA ALA A 411 12.24 -17.76 -7.64
C ALA A 411 12.81 -17.75 -6.22
N ASP A 412 14.04 -18.27 -5.98
CA ASP A 412 14.66 -18.26 -4.65
C ASP A 412 14.84 -16.85 -4.08
N TYR A 413 14.99 -15.85 -4.96
CA TYR A 413 15.17 -14.44 -4.63
C TYR A 413 13.85 -13.65 -4.64
N ILE A 414 12.72 -14.31 -4.92
CA ILE A 414 11.39 -13.72 -4.89
C ILE A 414 10.69 -14.11 -3.59
N ALA A 415 10.34 -13.11 -2.77
CA ALA A 415 9.60 -13.33 -1.53
C ALA A 415 8.68 -12.17 -1.20
N TRP A 416 7.60 -12.43 -0.44
CA TRP A 416 6.84 -11.36 0.21
C TRP A 416 7.67 -10.77 1.35
N SER A 417 7.77 -9.44 1.40
CA SER A 417 8.38 -8.68 2.51
C SER A 417 8.08 -7.21 2.30
N HIS A 418 8.49 -6.37 3.25
CA HIS A 418 8.33 -4.92 3.21
C HIS A 418 9.03 -4.31 1.98
N GLY A 419 8.43 -3.30 1.33
CA GLY A 419 8.97 -2.70 0.11
C GLY A 419 10.00 -1.60 0.30
N ASN A 420 10.08 -1.02 1.50
CA ASN A 420 10.80 0.23 1.76
C ASN A 420 11.21 0.34 3.24
N LEU A 421 11.86 -0.69 3.80
CA LEU A 421 12.11 -0.86 5.25
C LEU A 421 13.26 0.04 5.75
N ASN A 422 13.07 1.35 5.61
CA ASN A 422 13.97 2.39 6.11
C ASN A 422 13.57 2.82 7.52
N VAL A 423 14.46 3.58 8.17
CA VAL A 423 14.29 4.12 9.53
C VAL A 423 13.06 5.02 9.70
N ASP A 424 12.50 5.59 8.63
CA ASP A 424 11.26 6.39 8.66
C ASP A 424 9.98 5.56 8.62
N ASN A 425 10.05 4.29 8.21
CA ASN A 425 8.90 3.38 8.10
C ASN A 425 8.85 2.36 9.24
N VAL A 426 9.45 2.71 10.38
CA VAL A 426 9.52 1.87 11.58
C VAL A 426 9.41 2.72 12.82
N PHE A 427 9.15 2.07 13.95
CA PHE A 427 9.29 2.68 15.27
C PHE A 427 10.23 1.85 16.12
N PHE A 428 11.20 2.50 16.73
CA PHE A 428 12.15 1.86 17.62
C PHE A 428 11.77 2.13 19.08
N TRP A 429 12.08 1.18 19.94
CA TRP A 429 12.09 1.42 21.38
C TRP A 429 13.23 0.65 22.03
N ARG A 430 13.65 1.11 23.20
CA ARG A 430 14.48 0.32 24.10
C ARG A 430 13.61 -0.25 25.21
N ASP A 431 13.81 -1.53 25.51
CA ASP A 431 13.14 -2.22 26.62
C ASP A 431 13.83 -1.95 27.96
N GLY A 432 13.34 -2.57 29.04
CA GLY A 432 13.94 -2.46 30.37
C GLY A 432 15.39 -2.93 30.45
N ALA A 433 15.84 -3.79 29.53
CA ALA A 433 17.23 -4.23 29.39
C ALA A 433 18.07 -3.31 28.47
N LYS A 434 17.48 -2.23 27.97
CA LYS A 434 18.05 -1.27 27.02
C LYS A 434 18.34 -1.85 25.63
N ALA A 435 17.82 -3.04 25.31
CA ALA A 435 17.98 -3.62 23.99
C ALA A 435 17.11 -2.85 22.98
N LEU A 436 17.69 -2.53 21.81
CA LEU A 436 16.95 -1.90 20.73
C LEU A 436 16.01 -2.92 20.10
N ASN A 437 14.74 -2.54 20.01
CA ASN A 437 13.69 -3.30 19.37
C ASN A 437 13.06 -2.45 18.25
N VAL A 438 12.40 -3.10 17.31
CA VAL A 438 11.77 -2.44 16.16
C VAL A 438 10.38 -3.00 15.90
N GLY A 439 9.46 -2.10 15.53
CA GLY A 439 8.17 -2.41 14.94
C GLY A 439 8.03 -1.70 13.61
N VAL A 440 7.17 -2.22 12.74
CA VAL A 440 7.13 -1.84 11.31
C VAL A 440 5.84 -1.11 10.96
N LEU A 441 5.97 -0.09 10.11
CA LEU A 441 4.91 0.78 9.60
C LEU A 441 4.88 0.74 8.07
N ASP A 442 3.91 1.41 7.46
CA ASP A 442 3.94 1.83 6.05
C ASP A 442 4.09 0.72 5.00
N TRP A 443 3.09 -0.16 4.93
CA TRP A 443 3.11 -1.39 4.12
C TRP A 443 2.76 -1.20 2.63
N GLY A 444 2.59 0.03 2.12
CA GLY A 444 2.17 0.27 0.73
C GLY A 444 3.10 -0.28 -0.35
N GLY A 445 4.37 -0.54 0.00
CA GLY A 445 5.33 -1.20 -0.89
C GLY A 445 5.43 -2.72 -0.72
N ALA A 446 4.67 -3.33 0.18
CA ALA A 446 4.74 -4.77 0.46
C ALA A 446 4.14 -5.59 -0.68
N ARG A 447 4.94 -6.49 -1.25
CA ARG A 447 4.59 -7.33 -2.41
C ARG A 447 5.50 -8.54 -2.50
N ILE A 448 5.15 -9.51 -3.34
CA ILE A 448 6.01 -10.65 -3.68
C ILE A 448 6.87 -10.22 -4.87
N ASP A 449 8.16 -9.95 -4.61
CA ASP A 449 9.07 -9.34 -5.58
C ASP A 449 10.54 -9.62 -5.20
N SER A 450 11.47 -9.23 -6.09
CA SER A 450 12.91 -9.38 -5.92
C SER A 450 13.43 -8.84 -4.59
N MET A 451 14.12 -9.69 -3.82
CA MET A 451 14.76 -9.31 -2.57
C MET A 451 15.96 -8.39 -2.80
N GLY A 452 16.70 -8.54 -3.90
CA GLY A 452 17.78 -7.61 -4.25
C GLY A 452 17.27 -6.20 -4.50
N TRP A 453 16.13 -6.07 -5.19
CA TRP A 453 15.45 -4.78 -5.35
C TRP A 453 15.02 -4.20 -4.00
N LYS A 454 14.37 -4.98 -3.14
CA LYS A 454 13.94 -4.51 -1.81
C LYS A 454 15.10 -4.06 -0.94
N LEU A 455 16.19 -4.82 -0.90
CA LEU A 455 17.38 -4.47 -0.11
C LEU A 455 17.96 -3.12 -0.51
N TRP A 456 17.97 -2.79 -1.80
CA TRP A 456 18.32 -1.44 -2.24
C TRP A 456 17.37 -0.40 -1.63
N TRP A 457 16.06 -0.60 -1.74
CA TRP A 457 15.09 0.31 -1.14
C TRP A 457 15.10 0.36 0.38
N TRP A 458 15.68 -0.62 1.07
CA TRP A 458 15.85 -0.61 2.53
C TRP A 458 17.11 0.14 2.97
N LEU A 459 18.12 0.22 2.10
CA LEU A 459 19.45 0.75 2.42
C LEU A 459 19.82 2.01 1.63
N TYR A 460 19.02 2.44 0.65
CA TYR A 460 19.37 3.58 -0.19
C TYR A 460 19.48 4.90 0.60
N CYS A 461 18.91 4.94 1.82
CA CYS A 461 18.99 6.09 2.72
C CYS A 461 20.20 6.07 3.65
N CYS A 462 20.93 4.95 3.72
CA CYS A 462 22.15 4.84 4.49
C CYS A 462 23.19 5.86 4.03
N GLU A 463 23.97 6.38 4.99
CA GLU A 463 25.21 7.09 4.68
C GLU A 463 26.15 6.17 3.88
N TYR A 464 26.71 6.69 2.78
CA TYR A 464 27.51 5.87 1.87
C TYR A 464 28.68 5.17 2.57
N ASP A 465 29.43 5.87 3.43
CA ASP A 465 30.58 5.29 4.11
C ASP A 465 30.18 4.07 4.96
N PHE A 466 29.02 4.15 5.63
CA PHE A 466 28.44 3.02 6.36
C PHE A 466 27.99 1.91 5.41
N LEU A 467 27.25 2.26 4.35
CA LEU A 467 26.79 1.29 3.36
C LEU A 467 27.97 0.51 2.76
N ASN A 468 29.01 1.21 2.31
CA ASN A 468 30.18 0.63 1.69
C ASN A 468 30.95 -0.28 2.64
N ALA A 469 31.10 0.13 3.91
CA ALA A 469 31.82 -0.65 4.91
C ALA A 469 31.03 -1.89 5.40
N HIS A 470 29.70 -1.85 5.39
CA HIS A 470 28.86 -2.88 6.02
C HIS A 470 27.99 -3.70 5.07
N ILE A 471 27.89 -3.37 3.77
CA ILE A 471 26.97 -4.06 2.84
C ILE A 471 27.19 -5.57 2.80
N ASP A 472 28.44 -6.05 2.77
CA ASP A 472 28.71 -7.48 2.72
C ASP A 472 28.24 -8.22 3.98
N GLY A 473 28.49 -7.66 5.17
CA GLY A 473 28.01 -8.22 6.42
C GLY A 473 26.48 -8.15 6.57
N MET A 474 25.85 -7.08 6.05
CA MET A 474 24.39 -6.97 6.03
C MET A 474 23.76 -8.00 5.10
N LEU A 475 24.34 -8.25 3.91
CA LEU A 475 23.85 -9.30 3.00
C LEU A 475 24.05 -10.69 3.61
N GLU A 476 25.16 -10.96 4.29
CA GLU A 476 25.36 -12.22 5.01
C GLU A 476 24.34 -12.42 6.13
N ALA A 477 24.07 -11.38 6.93
CA ALA A 477 23.04 -11.42 7.96
C ALA A 477 21.64 -11.65 7.37
N PHE A 478 21.32 -11.03 6.22
CA PHE A 478 20.08 -11.27 5.49
C PHE A 478 19.96 -12.74 5.09
N ILE A 479 20.98 -13.30 4.43
CA ILE A 479 20.96 -14.67 3.90
C ILE A 479 20.80 -15.69 5.04
N GLN A 480 21.55 -15.50 6.14
CA GLN A 480 21.47 -16.38 7.31
C GLN A 480 20.08 -16.37 7.94
N GLU A 481 19.51 -15.18 8.17
CA GLU A 481 18.19 -15.05 8.80
C GLU A 481 17.07 -15.52 7.86
N TYR A 482 17.18 -15.24 6.56
CA TYR A 482 16.27 -15.72 5.52
C TYR A 482 16.24 -17.25 5.51
N GLN A 483 17.41 -17.89 5.49
CA GLN A 483 17.53 -19.35 5.53
C GLN A 483 17.02 -19.93 6.85
N ALA A 484 17.41 -19.35 7.98
CA ALA A 484 16.97 -19.80 9.31
C ALA A 484 15.44 -19.72 9.49
N SER A 485 14.80 -18.81 8.75
CA SER A 485 13.34 -18.63 8.75
C SER A 485 12.62 -19.50 7.70
N GLY A 486 13.36 -20.36 6.99
CA GLY A 486 12.83 -21.34 6.04
C GLY A 486 12.91 -20.95 4.56
N GLY A 487 13.62 -19.87 4.23
CA GLY A 487 14.01 -19.55 2.86
C GLY A 487 15.14 -20.44 2.32
N PRO A 488 15.33 -20.53 0.98
CA PRO A 488 16.50 -21.18 0.39
C PRO A 488 17.80 -20.43 0.71
N LEU A 489 18.93 -21.13 0.64
CA LEU A 489 20.25 -20.49 0.71
C LEU A 489 20.47 -19.67 -0.56
N LEU A 490 20.74 -18.38 -0.41
CA LEU A 490 21.05 -17.47 -1.53
C LEU A 490 22.55 -17.32 -1.72
N GLU A 491 22.95 -17.06 -2.97
CA GLU A 491 24.32 -16.72 -3.32
C GLU A 491 24.56 -15.23 -3.10
N LYS A 492 25.53 -14.90 -2.25
CA LYS A 492 25.81 -13.51 -1.84
C LYS A 492 26.13 -12.60 -3.02
N GLU A 493 26.97 -13.07 -3.95
CA GLU A 493 27.38 -12.27 -5.11
C GLU A 493 26.21 -11.98 -6.07
N GLU A 494 25.29 -12.94 -6.24
CA GLU A 494 24.09 -12.70 -7.03
C GLU A 494 23.16 -11.71 -6.34
N LEU A 495 22.93 -11.87 -5.03
CA LEU A 495 22.11 -10.93 -4.24
C LEU A 495 22.68 -9.50 -4.29
N LYS A 496 24.01 -9.38 -4.12
CA LYS A 496 24.73 -8.10 -4.21
C LYS A 496 24.63 -7.50 -5.61
N TRP A 497 24.65 -8.33 -6.66
CA TRP A 497 24.48 -7.85 -8.02
C TRP A 497 23.04 -7.37 -8.29
N GLN A 498 22.02 -8.08 -7.82
CA GLN A 498 20.62 -7.61 -7.90
C GLN A 498 20.43 -6.27 -7.18
N PHE A 499 21.00 -6.13 -5.97
CA PHE A 499 21.05 -4.87 -5.22
C PHE A 499 21.69 -3.75 -6.04
N THR A 500 22.86 -4.03 -6.62
CA THR A 500 23.64 -3.05 -7.40
C THR A 500 22.92 -2.62 -8.67
N LEU A 501 22.35 -3.56 -9.43
CA LEU A 501 21.55 -3.26 -10.61
C LEU A 501 20.32 -2.41 -10.26
N SER A 502 19.67 -2.71 -9.12
CA SER A 502 18.53 -1.92 -8.64
C SER A 502 18.93 -0.48 -8.30
N ALA A 503 20.10 -0.30 -7.68
CA ALA A 503 20.68 1.02 -7.42
C ALA A 503 20.95 1.80 -8.71
N LEU A 504 21.60 1.16 -9.69
CA LEU A 504 21.90 1.78 -10.97
C LEU A 504 20.64 2.14 -11.76
N SER A 505 19.60 1.29 -11.73
CA SER A 505 18.28 1.59 -12.32
C SER A 505 17.65 2.83 -11.67
N GLN A 506 17.77 2.99 -10.34
CA GLN A 506 17.36 4.23 -9.68
C GLN A 506 18.22 5.42 -10.13
N GLY A 507 19.50 5.21 -10.42
CA GLY A 507 20.40 6.22 -10.99
C GLY A 507 19.90 6.81 -12.30
N VAL A 508 19.37 5.98 -13.20
CA VAL A 508 18.69 6.44 -14.43
C VAL A 508 17.43 7.25 -14.07
N GLY A 509 16.64 6.79 -13.10
CA GLY A 509 15.45 7.50 -12.61
C GLY A 509 15.76 8.90 -12.04
N LEU A 510 16.85 9.04 -11.30
CA LEU A 510 17.31 10.30 -10.70
C LEU A 510 17.63 11.37 -11.74
N LEU A 511 18.03 10.99 -12.95
CA LEU A 511 18.25 11.96 -14.03
C LEU A 511 16.96 12.74 -14.34
N GLY A 512 15.80 12.10 -14.21
CA GLY A 512 14.49 12.74 -14.31
C GLY A 512 14.12 13.64 -13.13
N ALA A 513 14.80 13.52 -11.99
CA ALA A 513 14.55 14.32 -10.79
C ALA A 513 15.27 15.67 -10.80
N VAL A 514 16.28 15.88 -11.65
CA VAL A 514 17.08 17.13 -11.70
C VAL A 514 16.23 18.40 -11.90
N PRO A 515 15.22 18.46 -12.81
CA PRO A 515 14.34 19.62 -12.90
C PRO A 515 13.60 19.90 -11.57
N GLN A 516 13.17 18.85 -10.88
CA GLN A 516 12.48 18.97 -9.59
C GLN A 516 13.43 19.42 -8.48
N ILE A 517 14.69 18.98 -8.50
CA ILE A 517 15.75 19.49 -7.62
C ILE A 517 15.87 21.01 -7.77
N TYR A 518 15.94 21.52 -9.01
CA TYR A 518 16.03 22.97 -9.25
C TYR A 518 14.75 23.74 -8.92
N ARG A 519 13.59 23.08 -8.97
CA ARG A 519 12.34 23.67 -8.48
C ARG A 519 12.33 23.80 -6.96
N MET A 520 12.83 22.79 -6.24
CA MET A 520 12.85 22.76 -4.77
C MET A 520 14.00 23.60 -4.18
N CYS A 521 15.13 23.70 -4.89
CA CYS A 521 16.25 24.56 -4.55
C CYS A 521 16.79 25.23 -5.83
N ALA A 522 16.57 26.53 -5.96
CA ALA A 522 16.85 27.26 -7.19
C ALA A 522 18.35 27.19 -7.55
N LYS A 523 18.67 27.00 -8.84
CA LYS A 523 20.05 26.84 -9.35
C LYS A 523 21.05 27.86 -8.79
N LYS A 524 20.65 29.13 -8.65
CA LYS A 524 21.49 30.22 -8.11
C LYS A 524 21.89 30.07 -6.64
N GLN A 525 21.18 29.26 -5.86
CA GLN A 525 21.44 29.06 -4.43
C GLN A 525 22.59 28.07 -4.20
N TRP A 526 22.80 27.13 -5.13
CA TRP A 526 23.75 26.03 -5.01
C TRP A 526 25.21 26.47 -4.82
N ALA A 527 25.59 27.61 -5.39
CA ALA A 527 26.95 28.17 -5.23
C ALA A 527 27.33 28.48 -3.77
N THR A 528 26.34 28.55 -2.86
CA THR A 528 26.55 28.83 -1.43
C THR A 528 26.23 27.63 -0.53
N ILE A 529 25.85 26.49 -1.10
CA ILE A 529 25.62 25.24 -0.36
C ILE A 529 26.98 24.56 -0.23
N LYS A 530 27.35 24.17 1.00
CA LYS A 530 28.66 23.57 1.30
C LYS A 530 28.59 22.08 1.58
N ASP A 531 27.44 21.60 2.04
CA ASP A 531 27.21 20.20 2.38
C ASP A 531 25.72 19.88 2.24
N ARG A 532 25.39 18.60 2.18
CA ARG A 532 24.00 18.13 2.04
C ARG A 532 23.13 18.32 3.28
N LYS A 533 23.71 18.67 4.44
CA LYS A 533 23.01 19.01 5.67
C LYS A 533 22.61 20.49 5.72
N ASP A 534 22.92 21.28 4.68
CA ASP A 534 22.42 22.63 4.53
C ASP A 534 20.89 22.68 4.67
N GLU A 535 20.37 23.66 5.44
CA GLU A 535 18.93 23.81 5.73
C GLU A 535 18.04 23.78 4.48
N ARG A 536 18.54 24.28 3.34
CA ARG A 536 17.82 24.31 2.06
C ARG A 536 17.61 22.92 1.45
N ILE A 537 18.42 21.94 1.85
CA ILE A 537 18.32 20.54 1.43
C ILE A 537 17.65 19.71 2.53
N GLN A 538 18.07 19.85 3.79
CA GLN A 538 17.64 18.95 4.85
C GLN A 538 16.17 19.14 5.26
N LYS A 539 15.62 20.35 5.16
CA LYS A 539 14.23 20.65 5.55
C LYS A 539 13.26 20.16 4.48
N ASN A 540 12.02 19.89 4.90
CA ASN A 540 10.96 19.56 3.96
C ASN A 540 10.59 20.80 3.14
N VAL A 541 10.67 20.70 1.81
CA VAL A 541 10.27 21.78 0.89
C VAL A 541 8.84 21.49 0.42
N ASP A 542 7.92 22.45 0.64
CA ASP A 542 6.48 22.25 0.41
C ASP A 542 5.92 20.98 1.09
N GLY A 543 6.42 20.65 2.29
CA GLY A 543 6.00 19.47 3.05
C GLY A 543 6.59 18.13 2.56
N LYS A 544 7.51 18.15 1.59
CA LYS A 544 8.13 16.97 1.00
C LYS A 544 9.61 16.84 1.35
N ASN A 545 10.04 15.62 1.65
CA ASN A 545 11.45 15.27 1.90
C ASN A 545 12.22 14.93 0.61
N THR A 546 11.58 15.00 -0.56
CA THR A 546 12.10 14.46 -1.82
C THR A 546 13.42 15.07 -2.27
N LEU A 547 13.68 16.36 -2.01
CA LEU A 547 14.97 16.99 -2.32
C LEU A 547 16.11 16.26 -1.61
N ARG A 548 16.03 16.10 -0.28
CA ARG A 548 17.03 15.39 0.51
C ARG A 548 17.21 13.95 0.03
N VAL A 549 16.11 13.27 -0.28
CA VAL A 549 16.13 11.89 -0.81
C VAL A 549 16.86 11.82 -2.14
N TYR A 550 16.56 12.70 -3.11
CA TYR A 550 17.25 12.73 -4.40
C TYR A 550 18.74 12.97 -4.22
N ILE A 551 19.12 13.95 -3.39
CA ILE A 551 20.52 14.28 -3.15
C ILE A 551 21.29 13.12 -2.51
N GLY A 552 20.78 12.54 -1.42
CA GLY A 552 21.46 11.43 -0.76
C GLY A 552 21.61 10.21 -1.69
N THR A 553 20.57 9.90 -2.46
CA THR A 553 20.62 8.79 -3.42
C THR A 553 21.63 9.06 -4.55
N PHE A 554 21.69 10.30 -5.07
CA PHE A 554 22.69 10.69 -6.08
C PHE A 554 24.11 10.48 -5.56
N ILE A 555 24.38 10.89 -4.31
CA ILE A 555 25.70 10.74 -3.68
C ILE A 555 26.06 9.25 -3.57
N ASN A 556 25.15 8.43 -3.04
CA ASN A 556 25.36 6.98 -2.89
C ASN A 556 25.70 6.32 -4.23
N ILE A 557 24.92 6.59 -5.28
CA ILE A 557 25.14 5.99 -6.61
C ILE A 557 26.45 6.48 -7.25
N CYS A 558 26.79 7.76 -7.10
CA CYS A 558 28.06 8.28 -7.62
C CYS A 558 29.25 7.57 -6.96
N ASN A 559 29.20 7.36 -5.65
CA ASN A 559 30.27 6.70 -4.93
C ASN A 559 30.34 5.20 -5.27
N MET A 560 29.19 4.52 -5.40
CA MET A 560 29.14 3.13 -5.86
C MET A 560 29.77 2.97 -7.24
N ILE A 561 29.48 3.87 -8.19
CA ILE A 561 30.10 3.88 -9.52
C ILE A 561 31.61 3.99 -9.44
N HIS A 562 32.12 4.86 -8.56
CA HIS A 562 33.55 5.06 -8.38
C HIS A 562 34.24 3.86 -7.70
N ASP A 563 33.69 3.35 -6.59
CA ASP A 563 34.39 2.42 -5.71
C ASP A 563 34.21 0.94 -6.09
N TRP A 564 33.10 0.57 -6.75
CA TRP A 564 32.70 -0.85 -6.85
C TRP A 564 33.10 -1.52 -8.17
N GLY A 565 33.85 -0.83 -9.02
CA GLY A 565 34.30 -1.33 -10.33
C GLY A 565 33.13 -1.71 -11.25
N LEU A 566 32.05 -0.93 -11.21
CA LEU A 566 30.77 -1.29 -11.82
C LEU A 566 30.82 -1.38 -13.34
N GLU A 567 31.68 -0.60 -13.99
CA GLU A 567 31.81 -0.62 -15.45
C GLU A 567 32.20 -2.01 -15.97
N ALA A 568 33.26 -2.60 -15.43
CA ALA A 568 33.73 -3.93 -15.83
C ALA A 568 32.71 -5.02 -15.50
N LYS A 569 32.04 -4.92 -14.34
CA LYS A 569 30.99 -5.87 -13.94
C LYS A 569 29.79 -5.82 -14.88
N LEU A 570 29.38 -4.61 -15.27
CA LEU A 570 28.25 -4.42 -16.17
C LEU A 570 28.58 -4.86 -17.59
N ASP A 571 29.80 -4.59 -18.09
CA ASP A 571 30.25 -5.09 -19.39
C ASP A 571 30.23 -6.62 -19.45
N LYS A 572 30.71 -7.28 -18.39
CA LYS A 572 30.64 -8.73 -18.24
C LYS A 572 29.20 -9.24 -18.21
N TRP A 573 28.33 -8.61 -17.42
CA TRP A 573 26.92 -8.97 -17.35
C TRP A 573 26.23 -8.84 -18.71
N VAL A 574 26.50 -7.77 -19.48
CA VAL A 574 25.97 -7.60 -20.84
C VAL A 574 26.44 -8.72 -21.76
N GLU A 575 27.73 -9.07 -21.74
CA GLU A 575 28.28 -10.16 -22.57
C GLU A 575 27.62 -11.51 -22.27
N GLU A 576 27.52 -11.87 -20.99
CA GLU A 576 26.87 -13.11 -20.55
C GLU A 576 25.37 -13.11 -20.88
N PHE A 577 24.69 -11.99 -20.65
CA PHE A 577 23.27 -11.86 -20.90
C PHE A 577 22.93 -11.96 -22.40
N THR A 578 23.67 -11.27 -23.27
CA THR A 578 23.41 -11.35 -24.72
C THR A 578 23.75 -12.72 -25.29
N ALA A 579 24.80 -13.38 -24.79
CA ALA A 579 25.17 -14.74 -25.19
C ALA A 579 24.08 -15.76 -24.82
N THR A 580 23.49 -15.63 -23.63
CA THR A 580 22.46 -16.57 -23.13
C THR A 580 21.07 -16.29 -23.70
N SER A 581 20.69 -15.02 -23.87
CA SER A 581 19.34 -14.63 -24.32
C SER A 581 19.17 -14.56 -25.85
N GLY A 582 20.27 -14.44 -26.61
CA GLY A 582 20.23 -14.14 -28.04
C GLY A 582 19.80 -12.70 -28.37
N ILE A 583 19.55 -11.86 -27.37
CA ILE A 583 19.27 -10.43 -27.58
C ILE A 583 20.57 -9.75 -28.04
N PRO A 584 20.57 -8.97 -29.13
CA PRO A 584 21.77 -8.29 -29.60
C PRO A 584 22.26 -7.26 -28.57
N ARG A 585 23.57 -6.92 -28.64
CA ARG A 585 24.13 -5.86 -27.81
C ARG A 585 23.44 -4.52 -28.11
N LYS A 586 23.02 -3.81 -27.07
CA LYS A 586 22.35 -2.51 -27.15
C LYS A 586 23.32 -1.40 -26.76
N THR A 587 23.24 -0.26 -27.44
CA THR A 587 24.10 0.91 -27.18
C THR A 587 23.35 2.22 -27.40
N ILE A 588 23.83 3.30 -26.78
CA ILE A 588 23.45 4.67 -27.10
C ILE A 588 24.74 5.42 -27.46
N ASP A 589 24.74 6.07 -28.61
CA ASP A 589 25.86 6.90 -29.06
C ASP A 589 25.81 8.27 -28.38
N PHE A 590 26.94 8.75 -27.85
CA PHE A 590 27.05 10.01 -27.10
C PHE A 590 27.69 11.14 -27.89
#